data_AF-A0A4Z0Q4H4-F1
#
_entry.id   AF-A0A4Z0Q4H4-F1
#
_cell.length_a   1.000
_cell.length_b   1.000
_cell.length_c   1.000
_cell.angle_alpha   90.00
_cell.angle_beta   90.00
_cell.angle_gamma   90.00
#
_symmetry.space_group_name_H-M   'P 1'
#
loop_
_entity.id
_entity.type
_entity.pdbx_description
1 polymer ?
#
loop_
_entity_poly.entity_id
_entity_poly.type
_entity_poly.pdbx_seq_one_letter_code
_entity_poly.pdbx_strand_id
1 'polypeptide(L)' 'MLTVQLANAGFYKISWPTQVAEGTTFIRPGARESVRVFVPRDSSEVEVYAGALKEGRLVYQGPASAAAQLALLALPNN' A
#
# COMPACT_ATOMS: atom_id res chain seq x y z
N MET A 1 1.21 14.02 -2.00
CA MET A 1 -0.20 13.95 -1.54
C MET A 1 -0.59 12.53 -1.13
N LEU A 2 -0.36 11.51 -1.97
CA LEU A 2 -0.61 10.09 -1.62
C LEU A 2 0.05 9.65 -0.31
N THR A 3 1.31 10.01 -0.07
CA THR A 3 2.04 9.66 1.17
C THR A 3 1.31 10.12 2.43
N VAL A 4 0.71 11.32 2.41
CA VAL A 4 -0.05 11.87 3.54
C VAL A 4 -1.36 11.12 3.73
N GLN A 5 -2.04 10.77 2.64
CA GLN A 5 -3.27 9.97 2.68
C GLN A 5 -3.00 8.55 3.24
N LEU A 6 -1.91 7.91 2.82
CA LEU A 6 -1.47 6.62 3.35
C LEU A 6 -1.14 6.72 4.84
N ALA A 7 -0.39 7.75 5.25
CA ALA A 7 -0.10 7.99 6.67
C ALA A 7 -1.38 8.17 7.50
N ASN A 8 -2.33 8.97 7.02
CA ASN A 8 -3.62 9.18 7.68
C ASN A 8 -4.47 7.90 7.73
N ALA A 9 -4.32 6.99 6.75
CA ALA A 9 -4.98 5.69 6.72
C ALA A 9 -4.25 4.62 7.56
N GLY A 10 -3.25 5.01 8.36
CA GLY A 10 -2.52 4.12 9.27
C GLY A 10 -1.40 3.33 8.59
N PHE A 11 -1.01 3.68 7.36
CA PHE A 11 0.15 3.09 6.72
C PHE A 11 1.43 3.78 7.17
N TYR A 12 2.48 3.01 7.43
CA TYR A 12 3.82 3.53 7.70
C TYR A 12 4.81 3.10 6.63
N LYS A 13 5.78 3.98 6.36
CA LYS A 13 6.87 3.72 5.41
C LYS A 13 7.82 2.67 5.99
N ILE A 14 8.21 1.70 5.17
CA ILE A 14 9.21 0.68 5.52
C ILE A 14 10.30 0.61 4.46
N SER A 15 11.50 0.21 4.88
CA SER A 15 12.56 -0.20 3.97
C SER A 15 12.33 -1.65 3.57
N TRP A 16 12.07 -1.91 2.29
CA TRP A 16 11.87 -3.27 1.79
C TRP A 16 13.18 -3.81 1.17
N PRO A 17 13.72 -4.93 1.65
CA PRO A 17 15.08 -5.37 1.28
C PRO A 17 15.19 -5.94 -0.13
N THR A 18 14.09 -6.42 -0.72
CA THR A 18 14.10 -7.17 -1.99
C THR A 18 13.52 -6.39 -3.17
N GLN A 19 13.61 -5.06 -3.12
CA GLN A 19 12.95 -4.22 -4.10
C GLN A 19 13.79 -4.08 -5.37
N VAL A 20 13.32 -4.69 -6.46
CA VAL A 20 13.97 -4.64 -7.78
C VAL A 20 13.79 -3.27 -8.45
N ALA A 21 12.71 -2.56 -8.11
CA ALA A 21 12.39 -1.24 -8.64
C ALA A 21 12.59 -0.15 -7.57
N GLU A 22 13.11 1.01 -7.95
CA GLU A 22 13.18 2.16 -7.05
C GLU A 22 11.76 2.65 -6.69
N GLY A 23 11.52 2.87 -5.40
CA GLY A 23 10.27 3.45 -4.93
C GLY A 23 10.13 3.37 -3.42
N THR A 24 8.91 3.66 -2.93
CA THR A 24 8.60 3.66 -1.50
C THR A 24 7.55 2.61 -1.18
N THR A 25 7.82 1.81 -0.16
CA THR A 25 6.88 0.81 0.36
C THR A 25 6.23 1.32 1.63
N PHE A 26 4.91 1.21 1.69
CA PHE A 26 4.10 1.49 2.85
C PHE A 26 3.37 0.22 3.28
N ILE A 27 3.14 0.07 4.58
CA ILE A 27 2.39 -1.07 5.12
C ILE A 27 1.40 -0.62 6.17
N ARG A 28 0.25 -1.27 6.19
CA ARG A 28 -0.71 -1.25 7.28
C ARG A 28 -0.93 -2.68 7.77
N PRO A 29 -0.42 -3.04 8.95
CA PRO A 29 -0.66 -4.35 9.55
C PRO A 29 -2.13 -4.43 9.99
N GLY A 30 -2.79 -5.53 9.67
CA GLY A 30 -4.09 -5.90 10.23
C GLY A 30 -3.97 -7.16 11.07
N ALA A 31 -5.00 -7.45 11.87
CA ALA A 31 -5.02 -8.59 12.78
C ALA A 31 -4.95 -9.96 12.07
N ARG A 32 -5.36 -10.03 10.79
CA ARG A 32 -5.35 -11.26 9.97
C ARG A 32 -4.47 -11.16 8.73
N GLU A 33 -4.38 -9.98 8.14
CA GLU A 33 -3.59 -9.74 6.93
C GLU A 33 -2.99 -8.34 6.98
N SER A 34 -1.86 -8.16 6.29
CA SER A 34 -1.23 -6.87 6.08
C SER A 34 -1.58 -6.33 4.70
N VAL A 35 -1.80 -5.03 4.61
CA VAL A 35 -1.91 -4.34 3.32
C VAL A 35 -0.59 -3.63 3.06
N ARG A 36 0.04 -3.89 1.92
CA ARG A 36 1.28 -3.27 1.49
C ARG A 36 1.02 -2.47 0.23
N VAL A 37 1.42 -1.20 0.22
CA VAL A 37 1.34 -0.33 -0.96
C VAL A 37 2.76 -0.03 -1.43
N PHE A 38 3.06 -0.36 -2.67
CA PHE A 38 4.29 0.05 -3.33
C PHE A 38 3.99 1.23 -4.26
N VAL A 39 4.77 2.30 -4.08
CA VAL A 39 4.74 3.50 -4.90
C VAL A 39 6.07 3.57 -5.65
N PRO A 40 6.14 3.14 -6.93
CA PRO A 40 7.33 3.28 -7.75
C PRO A 40 7.74 4.75 -7.90
N ARG A 41 9.04 5.01 -8.03
CA ARG A 41 9.57 6.37 -8.19
C ARG A 41 9.16 7.01 -9.51
N ASP A 42 9.21 6.23 -10.58
CA ASP A 42 9.04 6.68 -11.97
C ASP A 42 7.68 6.31 -12.57
N SER A 43 6.72 5.88 -11.74
CA SER A 43 5.36 5.54 -12.18
C SER A 43 4.30 6.35 -11.43
N SER A 44 3.24 6.71 -12.14
CA SER A 44 2.03 7.31 -11.58
C SER A 44 1.07 6.24 -10.99
N GLU A 45 1.35 4.97 -11.27
CA GLU A 45 0.61 3.84 -10.75
C GLU A 45 1.23 3.31 -9.46
N VAL A 46 0.38 2.78 -8.59
CA VAL A 46 0.78 2.10 -7.37
C VAL A 46 0.29 0.67 -7.39
N GLU A 47 0.99 -0.16 -6.65
CA GLU A 47 0.66 -1.57 -6.48
C GLU A 47 0.23 -1.82 -5.04
N VAL A 48 -0.94 -2.42 -4.86
CA VAL A 48 -1.48 -2.76 -3.54
C VAL A 48 -1.53 -4.27 -3.41
N TYR A 49 -0.90 -4.75 -2.36
CA TYR A 49 -0.82 -6.15 -2.00
C TYR A 49 -1.58 -6.39 -0.70
N ALA A 50 -2.36 -7.46 -0.61
CA ALA A 50 -3.04 -7.90 0.61
C ALA A 50 -2.63 -9.34 0.96
N GLY A 51 -2.52 -9.63 2.26
CA GLY A 51 -2.19 -10.96 2.76
C GLY A 51 -0.97 -10.95 3.68
N ALA A 52 -0.21 -12.04 3.68
CA ALA A 52 1.01 -12.14 4.47
C ALA A 52 2.08 -11.15 3.97
N LEU A 53 2.91 -10.66 4.88
CA LEU A 53 3.90 -9.60 4.60
C LEU A 53 4.79 -9.89 3.37
N LYS A 54 5.28 -11.11 3.24
CA LYS A 54 6.18 -11.53 2.14
C LYS A 54 5.45 -12.14 0.94
N GLU A 55 4.24 -12.67 1.16
CA GLU A 55 3.47 -13.45 0.17
C GLU A 55 2.15 -12.75 -0.20
N GLY A 56 2.10 -11.44 -0.01
CA GLY A 56 0.92 -10.64 -0.32
C GLY A 56 0.57 -10.77 -1.80
N ARG A 57 -0.71 -10.97 -2.08
CA ARG A 57 -1.25 -11.01 -3.44
C ARG A 57 -1.49 -9.60 -3.94
N LEU A 58 -1.10 -9.30 -5.18
CA LEU A 58 -1.47 -8.07 -5.85
C LEU A 58 -3.00 -8.04 -6.01
N VAL A 59 -3.66 -7.10 -5.33
CA VAL A 59 -5.12 -6.91 -5.38
C VAL A 59 -5.52 -5.70 -6.20
N TYR A 60 -4.59 -4.76 -6.42
CA TYR A 60 -4.81 -3.59 -7.25
C TYR A 60 -3.49 -3.07 -7.83
N GLN A 61 -3.53 -2.67 -9.09
CA GLN A 61 -2.48 -1.88 -9.74
C GLN A 61 -3.16 -0.78 -10.55
N GLY A 62 -2.73 0.47 -10.36
CA GLY A 62 -3.29 1.60 -11.09
C GLY A 62 -3.04 2.93 -10.39
N PRO A 63 -3.72 4.01 -10.78
CA PRO A 63 -3.44 5.35 -10.30
C PRO A 63 -3.50 5.48 -8.77
N ALA A 64 -2.55 6.23 -8.21
CA ALA A 64 -2.47 6.58 -6.79
C ALA A 64 -3.78 7.14 -6.21
N SER A 65 -4.50 7.94 -6.99
CA SER A 65 -5.77 8.58 -6.61
C SER A 65 -6.86 7.57 -6.26
N ALA A 66 -6.92 6.44 -6.96
CA ALA A 66 -7.88 5.37 -6.71
C ALA A 66 -7.40 4.42 -5.59
N ALA A 67 -6.09 4.22 -5.43
CA ALA A 67 -5.55 3.46 -4.31
C ALA A 67 -5.82 4.10 -2.93
N ALA A 68 -5.78 5.45 -2.87
CA ALA A 68 -6.15 6.17 -1.65
C ALA A 68 -7.62 5.92 -1.24
N GLN A 69 -8.52 5.72 -2.20
CA GLN A 69 -9.91 5.37 -1.94
C GLN A 69 -10.06 3.92 -1.44
N LEU A 70 -9.24 2.99 -1.97
CA LEU A 70 -9.18 1.61 -1.47
C LEU A 70 -8.74 1.54 0.00
N ALA A 71 -7.83 2.41 0.43
CA ALA A 71 -7.39 2.47 1.83
C ALA A 71 -8.53 2.87 2.79
N LEU A 72 -9.47 3.72 2.33
CA LEU A 72 -10.65 4.17 3.08
C LEU A 72 -11.74 3.07 3.19
N LEU A 73 -11.85 2.19 2.19
CA LEU A 73 -12.84 1.10 2.15
C LEU A 73 -12.54 -0.06 3.11
N ALA A 74 -11.33 -0.11 3.67
CA ALA A 74 -10.90 -1.16 4.59
C ALA A 74 -11.09 -0.80 6.07
N LEU A 75 -11.72 0.34 6.37
CA LEU A 75 -12.27 0.60 7.70
C LEU A 75 -13.58 -0.19 7.82
N PRO A 76 -13.80 -0.99 8.89
CA PRO A 76 -15.08 -1.63 9.09
C PRO A 76 -16.14 -0.53 9.16
N ASN A 77 -17.16 -0.63 8.29
CA ASN A 77 -18.36 0.16 8.45
C ASN A 77 -18.93 -0.13 9.84
N ASN A 78 -19.17 0.95 10.57
CA ASN A 78 -19.74 1.01 11.91
C ASN A 78 -21.01 0.16 12.04
#